data_AF-A0A7S0WQ61-F1
#
_entry.id   AF-A0A7S0WQ61-F1
#
_cell.length_a   1.000
_cell.length_b   1.000
_cell.length_c   1.000
_cell.angle_alpha   90.00
_cell.angle_beta   90.00
_cell.angle_gamma   90.00
#
_symmetry.space_group_name_H-M   'P 1'
#
loop_
_entity.id
_entity.type
_entity.pdbx_description
1 polymer ?
#
loop_
_entity_poly.entity_id
_entity_poly.type
_entity_poly.pdbx_seq_one_letter_code
_entity_poly.pdbx_strand_id
1 'polypeptide(L)'
;MRKPIISLLLLAAANRCLVGSTNEPGAYIRRYQGVFSRGERSLLASGDANAAWPEEPLDSKGCPKWVNDYVEWHRENRGKPDAKYLVGFCARKHAGKCPGLGDRFRGMEYATKLAMITKRVILFWWDTPAPLETFVEPSDMNWLVTPDLDIDMPKQLNKLWSWQLDRGTGKFPDEYYSERVVTITTNHFDEGNELPGPRFTLVSKASSCLFNALWKPTAAVVERTQEVRQQLLGKGVGDGQYTAIHLRMGHLAGEMYDVNRGWERYKGLLGVVRCAQHYALGGVHDPAMTSISSSGSGDGKDHARALQRTKTRVKEPEKEEEEEEKKSGSSSSSTGKGSLGARSSFSNDNWDFKPPVLLLTDDVVLRTMVADGLFRGFVGPAYVAHHLQRTSDSASVDEHIATFVDLLMLARSKCLIHSASGFSKTAMVWGWPSCETDVKQCMAKHYLHVTGEVPAGR
;
A
#
# COMPACT_ATOMS: atom_id res chain seq x y z
N MET A 1 -41.14 -21.20 74.87
CA MET A 1 -40.62 -21.26 73.48
C MET A 1 -39.86 -19.96 73.24
N ARG A 2 -38.53 -19.87 73.35
CA ARG A 2 -37.44 -20.43 72.52
C ARG A 2 -37.43 -19.92 71.06
N LYS A 3 -36.52 -18.97 70.79
CA LYS A 3 -35.79 -18.68 69.52
C LYS A 3 -34.88 -19.88 69.15
N PRO A 4 -34.13 -19.96 68.01
CA PRO A 4 -33.65 -18.93 67.06
C PRO A 4 -33.84 -19.34 65.56
N ILE A 5 -33.05 -19.06 64.48
CA ILE A 5 -31.69 -18.45 64.26
C ILE A 5 -31.48 -18.00 62.77
N ILE A 6 -30.55 -17.06 62.50
CA ILE A 6 -29.55 -16.89 61.37
C ILE A 6 -29.87 -17.39 59.93
N SER A 7 -29.49 -16.72 58.81
CA SER A 7 -28.78 -15.43 58.58
C SER A 7 -28.99 -14.86 57.16
N LEU A 8 -28.56 -13.62 56.93
CA LEU A 8 -28.33 -13.03 55.60
C LEU A 8 -27.02 -13.55 54.97
N LEU A 9 -27.00 -13.67 53.63
CA LEU A 9 -25.78 -13.81 52.82
C LEU A 9 -25.83 -12.81 51.65
N LEU A 10 -25.33 -11.59 51.86
CA LEU A 10 -25.35 -10.54 50.83
C LEU A 10 -24.23 -9.49 51.01
N LEU A 11 -22.98 -9.95 51.19
CA LEU A 11 -21.78 -9.08 51.14
C LEU A 11 -20.48 -9.92 51.00
N ALA A 12 -20.25 -10.48 49.80
CA ALA A 12 -19.08 -11.34 49.52
C ALA A 12 -18.50 -11.15 48.10
N ALA A 13 -18.59 -9.93 47.55
CA ALA A 13 -18.17 -9.62 46.18
C ALA A 13 -17.37 -8.30 46.06
N ALA A 14 -16.69 -7.88 47.13
CA ALA A 14 -16.00 -6.57 47.18
C ALA A 14 -14.74 -6.57 48.06
N ASN A 15 -13.85 -7.57 47.93
CA ASN A 15 -12.49 -7.51 48.51
C ASN A 15 -11.51 -8.55 47.91
N ARG A 16 -11.03 -8.30 46.68
CA ARG A 16 -9.86 -9.01 46.11
C ARG A 16 -9.13 -8.27 44.97
N CYS A 17 -9.06 -6.94 45.06
CA CYS A 17 -8.35 -6.07 44.10
C CYS A 17 -7.23 -5.23 44.75
N LEU A 18 -6.51 -5.80 45.73
CA LEU A 18 -5.30 -5.21 46.32
C LEU A 18 -4.22 -6.29 46.52
N VAL A 19 -3.59 -6.71 45.42
CA VAL A 19 -2.24 -7.31 45.39
C VAL A 19 -1.46 -6.53 44.35
N GLY A 20 -0.25 -6.08 44.70
CA GLY A 20 0.47 -5.07 43.93
C GLY A 20 0.84 -5.50 42.52
N SER A 21 0.36 -4.78 41.51
CA SER A 21 0.92 -4.82 40.16
C SER A 21 2.23 -4.04 40.15
N THR A 22 3.33 -4.72 40.50
CA THR A 22 4.68 -4.19 40.28
C THR A 22 4.98 -4.25 38.78
N ASN A 23 4.72 -3.15 38.08
CA ASN A 23 5.09 -2.93 36.69
C ASN A 23 6.62 -2.83 36.55
N GLU A 24 7.34 -3.94 36.75
CA GLU A 24 8.76 -4.07 36.43
C GLU A 24 8.94 -4.52 34.96
N PRO A 25 9.60 -3.71 34.11
CA PRO A 25 9.97 -4.13 32.76
C PRO A 25 10.87 -5.38 32.73
N GLY A 26 11.59 -5.66 33.83
CA GLY A 26 12.58 -6.73 33.95
C GLY A 26 12.06 -8.17 33.80
N ALA A 27 10.75 -8.40 33.92
CA ALA A 27 10.16 -9.72 33.72
C ALA A 27 10.17 -10.16 32.23
N TYR A 28 10.08 -9.20 31.30
CA TYR A 28 9.89 -9.42 29.86
C TYR A 28 11.08 -10.15 29.21
N ILE A 29 12.31 -9.79 29.58
CA ILE A 29 13.54 -10.23 28.90
C ILE A 29 13.80 -11.75 29.06
N ARG A 30 13.32 -12.37 30.16
CA ARG A 30 13.72 -13.75 30.52
C ARG A 30 13.22 -14.82 29.55
N ARG A 31 12.14 -14.59 28.80
CA ARG A 31 11.57 -15.59 27.87
C ARG A 31 12.22 -15.63 26.48
N TYR A 32 12.98 -14.61 26.09
CA TYR A 32 13.55 -14.47 24.73
C TYR A 32 15.09 -14.59 24.69
N GLN A 33 15.73 -15.03 25.79
CA GLN A 33 17.18 -14.96 25.97
C GLN A 33 18.01 -15.79 24.97
N GLY A 34 17.43 -16.78 24.30
CA GLY A 34 18.11 -17.64 23.33
C GLY A 34 18.12 -17.15 21.88
N VAL A 35 17.35 -16.11 21.53
CA VAL A 35 17.18 -15.64 20.14
C VAL A 35 18.10 -14.47 19.79
N PHE A 36 18.47 -13.66 20.78
CA PHE A 36 19.11 -12.35 20.56
C PHE A 36 20.53 -12.30 21.15
N SER A 37 21.42 -11.53 20.53
CA SER A 37 22.80 -11.32 20.99
C SER A 37 22.87 -10.56 22.33
N ARG A 38 24.08 -10.41 22.88
CA ARG A 38 24.27 -9.73 24.19
C ARG A 38 23.96 -8.23 24.12
N GLY A 39 24.05 -7.60 22.95
CA GLY A 39 23.68 -6.19 22.75
C GLY A 39 22.18 -5.98 22.57
N GLU A 40 21.53 -6.77 21.72
CA GLU A 40 20.08 -6.68 21.46
C GLU A 40 19.24 -6.94 22.71
N ARG A 41 19.69 -7.85 23.59
CA ARG A 41 19.08 -8.09 24.91
C ARG A 41 19.15 -6.88 25.84
N SER A 42 20.00 -5.88 25.57
CA SER A 42 20.04 -4.60 26.29
C SER A 42 19.03 -3.58 25.75
N LEU A 43 18.79 -3.58 24.42
CA LEU A 43 17.79 -2.71 23.78
C LEU A 43 16.36 -3.16 24.09
N LEU A 44 16.09 -4.47 24.07
CA LEU A 44 14.79 -5.02 24.51
C LEU A 44 14.56 -4.89 26.04
N ALA A 45 15.56 -4.47 26.81
CA ALA A 45 15.49 -4.31 28.26
C ALA A 45 15.29 -2.86 28.73
N SER A 46 15.66 -1.87 27.92
CA SER A 46 15.59 -0.45 28.32
C SER A 46 14.17 0.09 28.47
N GLY A 47 13.18 -0.58 27.86
CA GLY A 47 11.80 -0.09 27.74
C GLY A 47 11.63 1.06 26.73
N ASP A 48 12.72 1.59 26.20
CA ASP A 48 12.73 2.67 25.22
C ASP A 48 12.55 2.11 23.81
N ALA A 49 11.30 1.85 23.43
CA ALA A 49 10.94 1.41 22.08
C ALA A 49 11.29 2.43 20.98
N ASN A 50 11.59 3.68 21.36
CA ASN A 50 12.03 4.73 20.43
C ASN A 50 13.57 4.81 20.30
N ALA A 51 14.33 4.11 21.15
CA ALA A 51 15.78 3.98 21.02
C ALA A 51 16.09 3.44 19.61
N ALA A 52 16.70 4.29 18.78
CA ALA A 52 16.84 4.02 17.36
C ALA A 52 17.68 2.76 17.14
N TRP A 53 17.03 1.66 16.71
CA TRP A 53 17.71 0.52 16.12
C TRP A 53 18.60 1.05 14.99
N PRO A 54 19.94 0.83 15.06
CA PRO A 54 20.84 1.32 14.04
C PRO A 54 20.45 0.70 12.70
N GLU A 55 20.67 1.43 11.60
CA GLU A 55 20.48 0.86 10.27
C GLU A 55 21.44 -0.31 10.10
N GLU A 56 20.91 -1.50 9.80
CA GLU A 56 21.75 -2.67 9.60
C GLU A 56 22.67 -2.47 8.39
N PRO A 57 23.95 -2.87 8.48
CA PRO A 57 24.81 -2.90 7.31
C PRO A 57 24.21 -3.84 6.27
N LEU A 58 24.04 -3.31 5.06
CA LEU A 58 23.58 -4.07 3.91
C LEU A 58 24.67 -5.04 3.45
N ASP A 59 24.27 -6.20 2.93
CA ASP A 59 25.17 -7.17 2.32
C ASP A 59 25.68 -6.70 0.94
N SER A 60 26.46 -7.54 0.25
CA SER A 60 26.98 -7.26 -1.09
C SER A 60 25.90 -7.20 -2.19
N LYS A 61 24.65 -7.59 -1.90
CA LYS A 61 23.48 -7.42 -2.78
C LYS A 61 22.68 -6.15 -2.46
N GLY A 62 23.00 -5.46 -1.36
CA GLY A 62 22.25 -4.30 -0.88
C GLY A 62 21.07 -4.63 0.05
N CYS A 63 21.03 -5.85 0.61
CA CYS A 63 19.95 -6.33 1.48
C CYS A 63 20.37 -6.37 2.97
N PRO A 64 19.48 -6.03 3.91
CA PRO A 64 19.77 -6.14 5.34
C PRO A 64 20.02 -7.60 5.75
N LYS A 65 20.91 -7.80 6.72
CA LYS A 65 21.28 -9.13 7.20
C LYS A 65 20.06 -9.92 7.69
N TRP A 66 19.16 -9.29 8.44
CA TRP A 66 17.98 -9.97 8.98
C TRP A 66 17.06 -10.60 7.91
N VAL A 67 17.01 -10.03 6.70
CA VAL A 67 16.19 -10.57 5.59
C VAL A 67 16.78 -11.90 5.14
N ASN A 68 18.08 -11.92 4.83
CA ASN A 68 18.80 -13.13 4.44
C ASN A 68 18.77 -14.21 5.55
N ASP A 69 18.97 -13.80 6.81
CA ASP A 69 18.90 -14.70 7.97
C ASP A 69 17.51 -15.35 8.09
N TYR A 70 16.43 -14.59 7.84
CA TYR A 70 15.08 -15.14 7.86
C TYR A 70 14.75 -16.01 6.64
N VAL A 71 15.25 -15.66 5.46
CA VAL A 71 15.13 -16.49 4.24
C VAL A 71 15.74 -17.87 4.46
N GLU A 72 16.95 -17.95 5.02
CA GLU A 72 17.59 -19.23 5.32
C GLU A 72 16.85 -19.99 6.43
N TRP A 73 16.55 -19.31 7.55
CA TRP A 73 15.81 -19.91 8.66
C TRP A 73 14.42 -20.42 8.22
N HIS A 74 13.75 -19.73 7.30
CA HIS A 74 12.46 -20.15 6.74
C HIS A 74 12.60 -21.46 5.97
N ARG A 75 13.59 -21.55 5.08
CA ARG A 75 13.91 -22.75 4.30
C ARG A 75 14.29 -23.93 5.20
N GLU A 76 15.10 -23.69 6.22
CA GLU A 76 15.51 -24.72 7.18
C GLU A 76 14.36 -25.25 8.04
N ASN A 77 13.33 -24.45 8.33
CA ASN A 77 12.32 -24.77 9.35
C ASN A 77 10.92 -25.05 8.78
N ARG A 78 10.65 -24.74 7.51
CA ARG A 78 9.45 -25.18 6.79
C ARG A 78 9.35 -26.72 6.82
N GLY A 79 8.17 -27.25 7.15
CA GLY A 79 7.90 -28.69 7.12
C GLY A 79 8.45 -29.49 8.31
N LYS A 80 9.20 -28.89 9.25
CA LYS A 80 9.63 -29.59 10.47
C LYS A 80 8.40 -29.96 11.35
N PRO A 81 8.43 -31.09 12.08
CA PRO A 81 7.30 -31.52 12.93
C PRO A 81 6.93 -30.51 14.03
N ASP A 82 7.91 -29.79 14.57
CA ASP A 82 7.77 -28.76 15.60
C ASP A 82 7.57 -27.34 15.02
N ALA A 83 7.55 -27.20 13.69
CA ALA A 83 7.41 -25.91 13.02
C ALA A 83 6.12 -25.21 13.41
N LYS A 84 6.27 -23.94 13.81
CA LYS A 84 5.15 -23.01 14.01
C LYS A 84 4.97 -22.15 12.77
N TYR A 85 3.71 -21.92 12.40
CA TYR A 85 3.34 -21.22 11.17
C TYR A 85 2.58 -19.93 11.48
N LEU A 86 2.81 -18.91 10.66
CA LEU A 86 1.95 -17.74 10.55
C LEU A 86 1.42 -17.71 9.12
N VAL A 87 0.10 -17.63 8.95
CA VAL A 87 -0.55 -17.64 7.64
C VAL A 87 -1.21 -16.29 7.39
N GLY A 88 -0.60 -15.46 6.54
CA GLY A 88 -1.27 -14.28 6.01
C GLY A 88 -2.35 -14.72 5.02
N PHE A 89 -3.61 -14.28 5.19
CA PHE A 89 -4.71 -14.79 4.37
C PHE A 89 -5.63 -13.74 3.76
N CYS A 90 -6.25 -14.10 2.63
CA CYS A 90 -7.39 -13.41 2.06
C CYS A 90 -8.39 -14.44 1.47
N ALA A 91 -9.50 -14.65 2.16
CA ALA A 91 -10.49 -15.69 1.82
C ALA A 91 -11.69 -15.12 1.04
N ARG A 92 -12.28 -15.85 0.09
CA ARG A 92 -13.58 -15.51 -0.53
C ARG A 92 -14.68 -15.39 0.53
N LYS A 93 -14.66 -16.30 1.52
CA LYS A 93 -15.48 -16.25 2.75
C LYS A 93 -15.34 -14.93 3.53
N HIS A 94 -14.28 -14.17 3.28
CA HIS A 94 -13.96 -12.89 3.92
C HIS A 94 -13.59 -11.80 2.89
N ALA A 95 -14.08 -11.89 1.64
CA ALA A 95 -13.66 -11.00 0.54
C ALA A 95 -13.82 -9.51 0.88
N GLY A 96 -14.95 -9.13 1.51
CA GLY A 96 -15.21 -7.77 2.01
C GLY A 96 -14.33 -7.30 3.18
N LYS A 97 -13.41 -8.13 3.68
CA LYS A 97 -12.34 -7.77 4.63
C LYS A 97 -10.95 -7.73 3.98
N CYS A 98 -10.79 -8.24 2.76
CA CYS A 98 -9.53 -8.17 2.05
C CYS A 98 -9.32 -6.75 1.49
N PRO A 99 -8.16 -6.11 1.74
CA PRO A 99 -7.90 -4.76 1.23
C PRO A 99 -7.46 -4.81 -0.25
N GLY A 100 -7.05 -3.68 -0.84
CA GLY A 100 -6.58 -3.63 -2.23
C GLY A 100 -5.24 -4.34 -2.46
N LEU A 101 -4.87 -4.61 -3.72
CA LEU A 101 -3.66 -5.37 -4.07
C LEU A 101 -2.39 -4.90 -3.33
N GLY A 102 -2.04 -3.62 -3.48
CA GLY A 102 -0.90 -3.02 -2.79
C GLY A 102 -1.12 -2.73 -1.30
N ASP A 103 -2.26 -3.09 -0.72
CA ASP A 103 -2.47 -3.12 0.73
C ASP A 103 -2.26 -4.53 1.28
N ARG A 104 -2.67 -5.56 0.52
CA ARG A 104 -2.41 -6.98 0.83
C ARG A 104 -0.92 -7.26 0.86
N PHE A 105 -0.18 -6.85 -0.18
CA PHE A 105 1.28 -7.04 -0.24
C PHE A 105 2.01 -6.39 0.95
N ARG A 106 1.63 -5.16 1.32
CA ARG A 106 2.18 -4.47 2.50
C ARG A 106 1.87 -5.21 3.81
N GLY A 107 0.65 -5.72 3.94
CA GLY A 107 0.26 -6.59 5.05
C GLY A 107 1.01 -7.93 5.09
N MET A 108 1.46 -8.44 3.94
CA MET A 108 2.27 -9.65 3.82
C MET A 108 3.74 -9.41 4.18
N GLU A 109 4.31 -8.27 3.80
CA GLU A 109 5.63 -7.84 4.29
C GLU A 109 5.63 -7.66 5.82
N TYR A 110 4.61 -6.98 6.35
CA TYR A 110 4.38 -6.84 7.80
C TYR A 110 4.25 -8.20 8.49
N ALA A 111 3.44 -9.12 7.93
CA ALA A 111 3.29 -10.47 8.45
C ALA A 111 4.61 -11.26 8.39
N THR A 112 5.48 -11.00 7.42
CA THR A 112 6.81 -11.62 7.33
C THR A 112 7.76 -11.10 8.42
N LYS A 113 7.83 -9.79 8.67
CA LYS A 113 8.59 -9.24 9.83
C LYS A 113 8.06 -9.82 11.14
N LEU A 114 6.74 -9.92 11.29
CA LEU A 114 6.10 -10.55 12.45
C LEU A 114 6.44 -12.04 12.59
N ALA A 115 6.47 -12.80 11.49
CA ALA A 115 6.87 -14.21 11.49
C ALA A 115 8.34 -14.38 11.92
N MET A 116 9.23 -13.52 11.44
CA MET A 116 10.65 -13.45 11.80
C MET A 116 10.86 -13.20 13.31
N ILE A 117 10.12 -12.25 13.88
CA ILE A 117 10.15 -11.92 15.32
C ILE A 117 9.62 -13.10 16.15
N THR A 118 8.51 -13.70 15.72
CA THR A 118 7.81 -14.76 16.48
C THR A 118 8.35 -16.16 16.21
N LYS A 119 9.43 -16.29 15.42
CA LYS A 119 10.03 -17.54 14.94
C LYS A 119 8.99 -18.52 14.39
N ARG A 120 8.16 -18.00 13.50
CA ARG A 120 7.17 -18.72 12.69
C ARG A 120 7.61 -18.75 11.23
N VAL A 121 7.33 -19.85 10.54
CA VAL A 121 7.41 -19.95 9.07
C VAL A 121 6.24 -19.16 8.49
N ILE A 122 6.51 -18.12 7.70
CA ILE A 122 5.46 -17.36 6.99
C ILE A 122 4.91 -18.19 5.84
N LEU A 123 3.58 -18.22 5.74
CA LEU A 123 2.83 -18.77 4.63
C LEU A 123 1.80 -17.75 4.16
N PHE A 124 1.38 -17.86 2.90
CA PHE A 124 0.26 -17.08 2.37
C PHE A 124 -0.81 -17.98 1.76
N TRP A 125 -2.07 -17.65 2.04
CA TRP A 125 -3.23 -18.33 1.48
C TRP A 125 -4.28 -17.31 1.02
N TRP A 126 -4.45 -17.19 -0.28
CA TRP A 126 -5.36 -16.24 -0.90
C TRP A 126 -6.09 -16.99 -2.01
N ASP A 127 -7.43 -16.97 -1.99
CA ASP A 127 -8.29 -17.60 -3.00
C ASP A 127 -9.19 -16.61 -3.75
N THR A 128 -9.24 -15.34 -3.33
CA THR A 128 -10.15 -14.31 -3.85
C THR A 128 -9.43 -13.06 -4.37
N PRO A 129 -9.69 -12.58 -5.59
CA PRO A 129 -10.68 -13.09 -6.55
C PRO A 129 -10.30 -14.43 -7.20
N ALA A 130 -9.00 -14.70 -7.33
CA ALA A 130 -8.40 -15.96 -7.78
C ALA A 130 -7.14 -16.26 -6.93
N PRO A 131 -6.58 -17.49 -6.98
CA PRO A 131 -5.37 -17.86 -6.23
C PRO A 131 -4.19 -16.91 -6.47
N LEU A 132 -3.35 -16.71 -5.44
CA LEU A 132 -2.20 -15.81 -5.53
C LEU A 132 -1.14 -16.33 -6.51
N GLU A 133 -1.01 -17.66 -6.55
CA GLU A 133 -0.17 -18.47 -7.42
C GLU A 133 -0.49 -18.30 -8.91
N THR A 134 -1.64 -17.71 -9.25
CA THR A 134 -1.98 -17.33 -10.64
C THR A 134 -1.17 -16.11 -11.12
N PHE A 135 -0.69 -15.28 -10.19
CA PHE A 135 -0.06 -13.98 -10.50
C PHE A 135 1.39 -13.89 -10.04
N VAL A 136 1.72 -14.49 -8.89
CA VAL A 136 3.08 -14.53 -8.34
C VAL A 136 3.43 -15.92 -7.81
N GLU A 137 4.66 -16.33 -8.10
CA GLU A 137 5.31 -17.54 -7.61
C GLU A 137 6.19 -17.20 -6.38
N PRO A 138 6.52 -18.20 -5.54
CA PRO A 138 7.64 -18.10 -4.62
C PRO A 138 8.95 -17.69 -5.29
N SER A 139 9.72 -16.86 -4.57
CA SER A 139 11.12 -16.56 -4.87
C SER A 139 12.01 -17.33 -3.88
N ASP A 140 12.94 -16.68 -3.18
CA ASP A 140 13.85 -17.31 -2.20
C ASP A 140 13.13 -17.99 -1.00
N MET A 141 11.89 -17.57 -0.68
CA MET A 141 11.03 -18.14 0.37
C MET A 141 9.79 -18.85 -0.18
N ASN A 142 9.63 -20.14 0.13
CA ASN A 142 8.45 -20.93 -0.26
C ASN A 142 7.27 -20.70 0.70
N TRP A 143 6.44 -19.69 0.45
CA TRP A 143 5.28 -19.32 1.26
C TRP A 143 4.00 -20.15 1.00
N LEU A 144 4.02 -21.14 0.11
CA LEU A 144 2.82 -21.90 -0.27
C LEU A 144 2.26 -22.74 0.89
N VAL A 145 0.93 -22.78 1.06
CA VAL A 145 0.29 -23.77 1.95
C VAL A 145 0.13 -25.08 1.19
N THR A 146 0.98 -26.08 1.49
CA THR A 146 1.00 -27.37 0.80
C THR A 146 0.52 -28.52 1.72
N PRO A 147 0.00 -29.64 1.18
CA PRO A 147 -0.65 -30.68 1.99
C PRO A 147 0.25 -31.35 3.04
N ASP A 148 1.56 -31.44 2.76
CA ASP A 148 2.60 -31.96 3.65
C ASP A 148 2.76 -31.18 4.97
N LEU A 149 2.27 -29.94 5.03
CA LEU A 149 2.33 -29.13 6.24
C LEU A 149 1.30 -29.51 7.31
N ASP A 150 0.27 -30.30 6.97
CA ASP A 150 -0.89 -30.61 7.84
C ASP A 150 -1.61 -29.32 8.31
N ILE A 151 -2.04 -28.50 7.34
CA ILE A 151 -2.75 -27.22 7.59
C ILE A 151 -4.12 -27.21 6.88
N ASP A 152 -5.16 -27.62 7.62
CA ASP A 152 -6.57 -27.46 7.24
C ASP A 152 -6.98 -25.98 7.29
N MET A 153 -6.76 -25.26 6.19
CA MET A 153 -7.11 -23.83 6.08
C MET A 153 -8.60 -23.54 6.33
N PRO A 154 -9.58 -24.28 5.77
CA PRO A 154 -11.00 -24.10 6.11
C PRO A 154 -11.29 -24.12 7.63
N LYS A 155 -10.64 -25.02 8.38
CA LYS A 155 -10.74 -25.08 9.85
C LYS A 155 -10.03 -23.91 10.54
N GLN A 156 -8.87 -23.46 10.08
CA GLN A 156 -8.23 -22.25 10.63
C GLN A 156 -9.05 -20.97 10.36
N LEU A 157 -9.73 -20.88 9.21
CA LEU A 157 -10.65 -19.78 8.90
C LEU A 157 -11.92 -19.83 9.76
N ASN A 158 -12.38 -21.02 10.16
CA ASN A 158 -13.46 -21.17 11.14
C ASN A 158 -13.01 -20.81 12.57
N LYS A 159 -11.71 -20.91 12.89
CA LYS A 159 -11.10 -20.39 14.13
C LYS A 159 -10.92 -18.85 14.16
N LEU A 160 -11.47 -18.07 13.22
CA LEU A 160 -11.23 -16.62 13.16
C LEU A 160 -11.98 -15.80 14.23
N TRP A 161 -11.58 -16.00 15.49
CA TRP A 161 -11.23 -14.86 16.34
C TRP A 161 -10.26 -14.00 15.52
N SER A 162 -10.66 -12.80 15.13
CA SER A 162 -9.73 -11.89 14.49
C SER A 162 -8.71 -11.45 15.54
N TRP A 163 -7.51 -12.05 15.52
CA TRP A 163 -6.34 -11.57 16.25
C TRP A 163 -5.93 -10.20 15.69
N GLN A 164 -6.74 -9.20 15.98
CA GLN A 164 -6.34 -7.81 15.89
C GLN A 164 -5.21 -7.67 16.90
N LEU A 165 -4.01 -7.39 16.39
CA LEU A 165 -2.88 -6.98 17.20
C LEU A 165 -3.36 -5.79 18.02
N ASP A 166 -3.26 -5.89 19.35
CA ASP A 166 -3.79 -4.83 20.23
C ASP A 166 -2.96 -3.58 20.00
N ARG A 167 -3.54 -2.63 19.27
CA ARG A 167 -2.90 -1.36 18.88
C ARG A 167 -2.54 -0.49 20.09
N GLY A 168 -3.07 -0.80 21.28
CA GLY A 168 -2.70 -0.13 22.53
C GLY A 168 -1.49 -0.75 23.25
N THR A 169 -1.13 -2.00 22.96
CA THR A 169 -0.05 -2.70 23.70
C THR A 169 1.01 -3.38 22.83
N GLY A 170 0.77 -3.54 21.52
CA GLY A 170 1.66 -4.27 20.60
C GLY A 170 1.71 -5.79 20.86
N LYS A 171 0.86 -6.32 21.75
CA LYS A 171 0.91 -7.71 22.21
C LYS A 171 -0.09 -8.60 21.48
N PHE A 172 0.29 -9.87 21.37
CA PHE A 172 -0.66 -10.94 21.15
C PHE A 172 -1.10 -11.52 22.50
N PRO A 173 -2.34 -12.03 22.61
CA PRO A 173 -2.76 -12.89 23.72
C PRO A 173 -1.86 -14.13 23.87
N ASP A 174 -1.73 -14.68 25.08
CA ASP A 174 -0.78 -15.77 25.36
C ASP A 174 -1.02 -17.03 24.50
N GLU A 175 -2.27 -17.27 24.08
CA GLU A 175 -2.68 -18.37 23.19
C GLU A 175 -1.99 -18.30 21.82
N TYR A 176 -1.66 -17.09 21.33
CA TYR A 176 -0.91 -16.92 20.09
C TYR A 176 0.47 -17.58 20.14
N TYR A 177 1.10 -17.67 21.31
CA TYR A 177 2.44 -18.23 21.45
C TYR A 177 2.44 -19.76 21.57
N SER A 178 1.32 -20.37 21.99
CA SER A 178 1.16 -21.83 22.08
C SER A 178 0.69 -22.47 20.76
N GLU A 179 -0.22 -21.82 20.01
CA GLU A 179 -0.80 -22.37 18.78
C GLU A 179 0.24 -22.72 17.69
N ARG A 180 0.10 -23.91 17.08
CA ARG A 180 0.99 -24.37 15.99
C ARG A 180 0.81 -23.50 14.74
N VAL A 181 -0.43 -23.18 14.39
CA VAL A 181 -0.78 -22.35 13.23
C VAL A 181 -1.58 -21.15 13.72
N VAL A 182 -1.16 -19.93 13.34
CA VAL A 182 -1.98 -18.72 13.52
C VAL A 182 -2.27 -18.08 12.17
N THR A 183 -3.48 -17.58 11.99
CA THR A 183 -3.93 -16.84 10.80
C THR A 183 -3.97 -15.33 11.06
N ILE A 184 -3.54 -14.53 10.09
CA ILE A 184 -3.60 -13.06 10.14
C ILE A 184 -4.14 -12.49 8.82
N THR A 185 -5.04 -11.51 8.92
CA THR A 185 -5.42 -10.63 7.80
C THR A 185 -5.16 -9.20 8.24
N THR A 186 -4.40 -8.45 7.45
CA THR A 186 -3.97 -7.10 7.82
C THR A 186 -3.72 -6.25 6.58
N ASN A 187 -3.98 -4.95 6.70
CA ASN A 187 -3.58 -3.90 5.76
C ASN A 187 -2.55 -2.94 6.37
N HIS A 188 -2.08 -3.25 7.59
CA HIS A 188 -1.03 -2.49 8.27
C HIS A 188 0.31 -2.68 7.57
N PHE A 189 1.15 -1.67 7.73
CA PHE A 189 2.58 -1.74 7.47
C PHE A 189 3.31 -1.09 8.64
N ASP A 190 4.54 -1.49 8.89
CA ASP A 190 5.33 -1.10 10.05
C ASP A 190 5.92 0.33 9.94
N GLU A 191 5.18 1.29 9.37
CA GLU A 191 5.67 2.66 9.08
C GLU A 191 6.14 3.38 10.36
N GLY A 192 5.59 3.03 11.53
CA GLY A 192 6.00 3.52 12.85
C GLY A 192 7.12 2.73 13.54
N ASN A 193 7.51 1.56 13.03
CA ASN A 193 8.29 0.54 13.76
C ASN A 193 7.57 0.05 15.04
N GLU A 194 6.28 -0.26 14.91
CA GLU A 194 5.44 -0.84 15.96
C GLU A 194 5.89 -2.27 16.31
N LEU A 195 6.51 -2.98 15.35
CA LEU A 195 7.12 -4.29 15.56
C LEU A 195 8.60 -4.18 15.98
N PRO A 196 9.05 -4.89 17.04
CA PRO A 196 10.42 -4.84 17.52
C PRO A 196 11.45 -5.38 16.51
N GLY A 197 12.72 -5.01 16.69
CA GLY A 197 13.81 -5.39 15.79
C GLY A 197 14.07 -4.34 14.69
N PRO A 198 14.75 -4.71 13.59
CA PRO A 198 15.23 -3.77 12.58
C PRO A 198 14.15 -2.86 12.00
N ARG A 199 14.52 -1.61 11.69
CA ARG A 199 13.62 -0.62 11.08
C ARG A 199 13.15 -1.09 9.71
N PHE A 200 11.86 -0.89 9.43
CA PHE A 200 11.22 -1.40 8.23
C PHE A 200 10.24 -0.36 7.68
N THR A 201 10.74 0.58 6.89
CA THR A 201 9.95 1.67 6.30
C THR A 201 9.49 1.32 4.88
N LEU A 202 8.29 1.77 4.50
CA LEU A 202 7.54 1.22 3.36
C LEU A 202 8.15 1.48 1.98
N VAL A 203 9.11 2.39 1.87
CA VAL A 203 9.94 2.53 0.67
C VAL A 203 11.38 2.52 1.15
N SER A 204 11.93 1.30 1.22
CA SER A 204 13.31 1.06 1.67
C SER A 204 13.92 -0.12 0.92
N LYS A 205 15.27 -0.17 0.87
CA LYS A 205 15.99 -1.35 0.37
C LYS A 205 15.65 -2.61 1.17
N ALA A 206 15.35 -2.47 2.47
CA ALA A 206 14.89 -3.57 3.32
C ALA A 206 13.58 -4.18 2.80
N SER A 207 12.56 -3.34 2.55
CA SER A 207 11.30 -3.76 1.94
C SER A 207 11.49 -4.30 0.53
N SER A 208 12.33 -3.67 -0.29
CA SER A 208 12.61 -4.16 -1.66
C SER A 208 13.24 -5.55 -1.69
N CYS A 209 14.23 -5.80 -0.83
CA CYS A 209 14.82 -7.12 -0.69
C CYS A 209 13.84 -8.15 -0.13
N LEU A 210 13.03 -7.80 0.88
CA LEU A 210 12.01 -8.69 1.40
C LEU A 210 10.95 -9.03 0.33
N PHE A 211 10.53 -8.04 -0.45
CA PHE A 211 9.57 -8.19 -1.54
C PHE A 211 10.10 -9.15 -2.60
N ASN A 212 11.34 -8.96 -3.07
CA ASN A 212 11.94 -9.81 -4.09
C ASN A 212 12.32 -11.22 -3.57
N ALA A 213 12.56 -11.38 -2.26
CA ALA A 213 12.76 -12.69 -1.62
C ALA A 213 11.45 -13.47 -1.43
N LEU A 214 10.29 -12.79 -1.40
CA LEU A 214 8.97 -13.41 -1.36
C LEU A 214 8.42 -13.70 -2.77
N TRP A 215 8.49 -12.73 -3.67
CA TRP A 215 7.64 -12.69 -4.87
C TRP A 215 8.42 -12.68 -6.18
N LYS A 216 8.09 -13.64 -7.04
CA LYS A 216 8.47 -13.68 -8.45
C LYS A 216 7.18 -13.57 -9.29
N PRO A 217 7.10 -12.79 -10.37
CA PRO A 217 5.92 -12.78 -11.23
C PRO A 217 5.79 -14.10 -12.01
N THR A 218 4.57 -14.61 -12.20
CA THR A 218 4.33 -15.82 -13.02
C THR A 218 4.73 -15.60 -14.47
N ALA A 219 5.02 -16.69 -15.20
CA ALA A 219 5.32 -16.64 -16.64
C ALA A 219 4.25 -15.84 -17.42
N ALA A 220 2.97 -16.11 -17.18
CA ALA A 220 1.85 -15.41 -17.82
C ALA A 220 1.86 -13.89 -17.56
N VAL A 221 2.13 -13.45 -16.33
CA VAL A 221 2.26 -12.02 -16.00
C VAL A 221 3.50 -11.41 -16.67
N VAL A 222 4.62 -12.13 -16.72
CA VAL A 222 5.86 -11.65 -17.39
C VAL A 222 5.66 -11.50 -18.89
N GLU A 223 5.11 -12.52 -19.56
CA GLU A 223 4.85 -12.54 -21.00
C GLU A 223 3.86 -11.44 -21.38
N ARG A 224 2.71 -11.36 -20.69
CA ARG A 224 1.70 -10.32 -20.95
C ARG A 224 2.25 -8.90 -20.68
N THR A 225 3.14 -8.73 -19.71
CA THR A 225 3.86 -7.46 -19.48
C THR A 225 4.79 -7.11 -20.64
N GLN A 226 5.49 -8.09 -21.22
CA GLN A 226 6.35 -7.87 -22.39
C GLN A 226 5.53 -7.54 -23.64
N GLU A 227 4.38 -8.19 -23.86
CA GLU A 227 3.46 -7.86 -24.95
C GLU A 227 2.94 -6.42 -24.85
N VAL A 228 2.33 -6.07 -23.71
CA VAL A 228 1.76 -4.72 -23.48
C VAL A 228 2.85 -3.66 -23.55
N ARG A 229 4.06 -3.92 -23.04
CA ARG A 229 5.19 -3.00 -23.20
C ARG A 229 5.62 -2.82 -24.65
N GLN A 230 5.75 -3.89 -25.43
CA GLN A 230 6.10 -3.79 -26.85
C GLN A 230 5.02 -3.09 -27.67
N GLN A 231 3.75 -3.26 -27.31
CA GLN A 231 2.62 -2.57 -27.93
C GLN A 231 2.62 -1.07 -27.64
N LEU A 232 2.87 -0.66 -26.39
CA LEU A 232 2.77 0.75 -25.97
C LEU A 232 4.06 1.55 -26.19
N LEU A 233 5.22 0.98 -25.88
CA LEU A 233 6.53 1.68 -25.94
C LEU A 233 7.33 1.35 -27.21
N GLY A 234 6.94 0.32 -27.96
CA GLY A 234 7.62 -0.15 -29.15
C GLY A 234 8.62 -1.29 -28.90
N LYS A 235 8.98 -1.99 -29.98
CA LYS A 235 9.97 -3.09 -29.95
C LYS A 235 11.35 -2.54 -29.62
N GLY A 236 12.03 -3.19 -28.67
CA GLY A 236 13.36 -2.81 -28.19
C GLY A 236 13.36 -2.06 -26.86
N VAL A 237 12.22 -1.54 -26.39
CA VAL A 237 12.14 -0.90 -25.06
C VAL A 237 12.11 -1.98 -23.96
N GLY A 238 13.21 -2.07 -23.23
CA GLY A 238 13.45 -2.99 -22.13
C GLY A 238 13.01 -2.47 -20.75
N ASP A 239 13.30 -3.27 -19.73
CA ASP A 239 13.23 -2.89 -18.32
C ASP A 239 14.21 -1.72 -18.07
N GLY A 240 13.84 -0.75 -17.22
CA GLY A 240 14.72 0.36 -16.83
C GLY A 240 14.99 1.41 -17.92
N GLN A 241 14.26 1.40 -19.04
CA GLN A 241 14.49 2.33 -20.16
C GLN A 241 13.45 3.46 -20.30
N TYR A 242 12.30 3.38 -19.64
CA TYR A 242 11.17 4.31 -19.78
C TYR A 242 10.77 4.94 -18.45
N THR A 243 10.21 6.15 -18.50
CA THR A 243 9.54 6.77 -17.34
C THR A 243 8.10 6.29 -17.28
N ALA A 244 7.63 5.95 -16.08
CA ALA A 244 6.24 5.61 -15.82
C ALA A 244 5.62 6.58 -14.81
N ILE A 245 4.32 6.79 -14.92
CA ILE A 245 3.52 7.53 -13.96
C ILE A 245 2.25 6.75 -13.58
N HIS A 246 1.97 6.70 -12.28
CA HIS A 246 0.73 6.14 -11.74
C HIS A 246 -0.09 7.20 -11.01
N LEU A 247 -1.31 7.44 -11.53
CA LEU A 247 -2.26 8.45 -11.01
C LEU A 247 -3.51 7.77 -10.47
N ARG A 248 -3.68 7.74 -9.14
CA ARG A 248 -4.86 7.19 -8.47
C ARG A 248 -5.89 8.29 -8.18
N MET A 249 -6.76 8.52 -9.15
CA MET A 249 -7.82 9.53 -9.11
C MET A 249 -9.02 9.05 -8.27
N GLY A 250 -9.31 7.74 -8.28
CA GLY A 250 -10.12 7.08 -7.25
C GLY A 250 -11.51 7.66 -7.01
N HIS A 251 -12.33 7.80 -8.06
CA HIS A 251 -13.76 8.15 -7.99
C HIS A 251 -14.10 9.27 -6.98
N LEU A 252 -13.56 10.48 -7.20
CA LEU A 252 -13.81 11.70 -6.41
C LEU A 252 -13.28 11.72 -4.96
N ALA A 253 -12.78 10.60 -4.42
CA ALA A 253 -12.38 10.46 -3.01
C ALA A 253 -10.89 10.08 -2.79
N GLY A 254 -10.10 9.93 -3.85
CA GLY A 254 -8.66 9.68 -3.78
C GLY A 254 -7.80 10.95 -3.63
N GLU A 255 -6.55 10.89 -4.10
CA GLU A 255 -5.65 12.05 -4.22
C GLU A 255 -6.22 13.18 -5.08
N MET A 256 -7.29 12.90 -5.81
CA MET A 256 -8.15 13.90 -6.38
C MET A 256 -8.41 15.05 -5.40
N TYR A 257 -8.54 14.84 -4.08
CA TYR A 257 -8.64 15.93 -3.08
C TYR A 257 -7.51 16.97 -3.17
N ASP A 258 -6.25 16.54 -3.26
CA ASP A 258 -5.08 17.43 -3.41
C ASP A 258 -5.09 18.17 -4.76
N VAL A 259 -5.67 17.54 -5.79
CA VAL A 259 -5.83 18.11 -7.14
C VAL A 259 -7.13 18.96 -7.27
N ASN A 260 -8.10 18.84 -6.34
CA ASN A 260 -9.52 19.02 -6.68
C ASN A 260 -10.05 20.45 -6.74
N ARG A 261 -9.26 21.48 -6.41
CA ARG A 261 -9.73 22.87 -6.25
C ARG A 261 -9.99 23.57 -7.60
N GLY A 262 -11.06 23.14 -8.27
CA GLY A 262 -11.63 23.78 -9.46
C GLY A 262 -10.67 23.82 -10.65
N TRP A 263 -10.42 25.03 -11.17
CA TRP A 263 -9.52 25.30 -12.30
C TRP A 263 -8.08 24.81 -12.06
N GLU A 264 -7.66 24.70 -10.79
CA GLU A 264 -6.34 24.15 -10.44
C GLU A 264 -6.20 22.66 -10.78
N ARG A 265 -7.29 21.91 -10.97
CA ARG A 265 -7.25 20.49 -11.41
C ARG A 265 -6.45 20.31 -12.70
N TYR A 266 -6.73 21.16 -13.69
CA TYR A 266 -6.09 21.08 -15.00
C TYR A 266 -4.64 21.55 -14.94
N LYS A 267 -4.34 22.59 -14.16
CA LYS A 267 -2.95 23.03 -13.90
C LYS A 267 -2.13 21.97 -13.19
N GLY A 268 -2.69 21.29 -12.17
CA GLY A 268 -2.05 20.20 -11.44
C GLY A 268 -1.71 19.05 -12.38
N LEU A 269 -2.71 18.55 -13.12
CA LEU A 269 -2.51 17.50 -14.13
C LEU A 269 -1.48 17.90 -15.20
N LEU A 270 -1.55 19.11 -15.76
CA LEU A 270 -0.54 19.60 -16.71
C LEU A 270 0.85 19.73 -16.10
N GLY A 271 0.97 20.13 -14.83
CA GLY A 271 2.25 20.24 -14.14
C GLY A 271 2.88 18.87 -13.91
N VAL A 272 2.07 17.89 -13.51
CA VAL A 272 2.47 16.48 -13.41
C VAL A 272 2.91 15.91 -14.77
N VAL A 273 2.13 16.18 -15.84
CA VAL A 273 2.45 15.79 -17.22
C VAL A 273 3.79 16.39 -17.67
N ARG A 274 4.02 17.70 -17.47
CA ARG A 274 5.27 18.37 -17.83
C ARG A 274 6.47 17.89 -17.02
N CYS A 275 6.28 17.67 -15.72
CA CYS A 275 7.26 17.04 -14.84
C CYS A 275 7.63 15.63 -15.37
N ALA A 276 6.67 14.79 -15.74
CA ALA A 276 6.93 13.48 -16.30
C ALA A 276 7.68 13.52 -17.65
N GLN A 277 7.36 14.48 -18.51
CA GLN A 277 8.11 14.75 -19.74
C GLN A 277 9.57 15.16 -19.45
N HIS A 278 9.82 15.94 -18.40
CA HIS A 278 11.18 16.32 -17.99
C HIS A 278 12.01 15.11 -17.54
N TYR A 279 11.46 14.22 -16.71
CA TYR A 279 12.12 12.96 -16.34
C TYR A 279 12.39 12.05 -17.55
N ALA A 280 11.46 11.98 -18.51
CA ALA A 280 11.60 11.18 -19.73
C ALA A 280 12.73 11.67 -20.65
N LEU A 281 12.95 12.99 -20.72
CA LEU A 281 14.07 13.60 -21.45
C LEU A 281 15.43 13.41 -20.77
N GLY A 282 15.50 12.65 -19.67
CA GLY A 282 16.73 12.48 -18.89
C GLY A 282 17.07 13.69 -18.03
N GLY A 283 16.09 14.53 -17.70
CA GLY A 283 16.21 15.56 -16.67
C GLY A 283 16.53 14.91 -15.32
N VAL A 284 17.83 14.88 -14.98
CA VAL A 284 18.32 14.38 -13.68
C VAL A 284 17.88 15.36 -12.59
N HIS A 285 17.57 14.86 -11.40
CA HIS A 285 17.40 15.71 -10.23
C HIS A 285 18.59 16.67 -10.09
N ASP A 286 18.32 17.98 -10.07
CA ASP A 286 19.21 18.92 -9.41
C ASP A 286 19.19 18.61 -7.91
N PRO A 287 20.32 18.18 -7.30
CA PRO A 287 20.37 17.84 -5.88
C PRO A 287 19.98 19.03 -4.97
N ALA A 288 20.13 20.27 -5.44
CA ALA A 288 19.78 21.46 -4.67
C ALA A 288 18.27 21.51 -4.33
N MET A 289 17.39 21.08 -5.25
CA MET A 289 15.93 21.11 -5.02
C MET A 289 15.44 20.04 -4.03
N THR A 290 16.22 18.98 -3.80
CA THR A 290 15.89 17.93 -2.80
C THR A 290 15.96 18.43 -1.34
N SER A 291 16.54 19.60 -1.09
CA SER A 291 16.64 20.21 0.25
C SER A 291 15.29 20.65 0.86
N ILE A 292 14.20 20.60 0.08
CA ILE A 292 12.89 21.18 0.44
C ILE A 292 11.93 20.13 1.09
N SER A 293 12.27 18.84 1.10
CA SER A 293 11.35 17.76 1.52
C SER A 293 11.51 17.21 2.94
N SER A 294 10.37 16.83 3.53
CA SER A 294 10.15 15.84 4.60
C SER A 294 10.55 16.11 6.06
N SER A 295 10.87 17.34 6.49
CA SER A 295 10.92 17.68 7.93
C SER A 295 9.54 17.94 8.57
N GLY A 296 8.46 17.86 7.78
CA GLY A 296 7.11 18.29 8.13
C GLY A 296 6.05 17.20 8.25
N SER A 297 6.38 16.00 8.75
CA SER A 297 5.38 14.98 9.10
C SER A 297 4.64 15.34 10.39
N GLY A 298 3.82 16.40 10.33
CA GLY A 298 3.01 16.87 11.45
C GLY A 298 2.03 15.79 11.93
N ASP A 299 2.02 15.54 13.25
CA ASP A 299 1.26 14.46 13.86
C ASP A 299 -0.25 14.66 13.65
N GLY A 300 -0.91 13.78 12.89
CA GLY A 300 -2.30 13.92 12.44
C GLY A 300 -3.38 13.87 13.54
N LYS A 301 -2.97 13.93 14.81
CA LYS A 301 -3.80 13.78 16.01
C LYS A 301 -4.58 15.05 16.38
N ASP A 302 -4.03 16.23 16.13
CA ASP A 302 -4.66 17.49 16.58
C ASP A 302 -5.87 17.90 15.74
N HIS A 303 -5.88 17.60 14.44
CA HIS A 303 -7.04 17.89 13.58
C HIS A 303 -8.29 17.08 13.98
N ALA A 304 -8.11 15.88 14.55
CA ALA A 304 -9.21 15.05 15.03
C ALA A 304 -9.92 15.64 16.26
N ARG A 305 -9.25 16.48 17.07
CA ARG A 305 -9.84 17.15 18.24
C ARG A 305 -10.64 18.41 17.89
N ALA A 306 -10.32 19.09 16.79
CA ALA A 306 -11.00 20.33 16.40
C ALA A 306 -12.47 20.10 15.98
N LEU A 307 -12.78 18.96 15.35
CA LEU A 307 -14.08 18.69 14.72
C LEU A 307 -15.19 18.21 15.67
N GLN A 308 -14.93 18.05 16.98
CA GLN A 308 -15.94 17.54 17.93
C GLN A 308 -16.77 18.63 18.66
N ARG A 309 -16.53 19.93 18.41
CA ARG A 309 -17.15 21.02 19.19
C ARG A 309 -18.26 21.85 18.52
N THR A 310 -18.68 21.52 17.30
CA THR A 310 -19.70 22.28 16.56
C THR A 310 -20.86 21.41 16.03
N LYS A 311 -21.55 20.71 16.94
CA LYS A 311 -22.89 20.15 16.65
C LYS A 311 -24.01 21.14 16.98
N THR A 312 -24.20 22.14 16.12
CA THR A 312 -25.40 22.98 16.15
C THR A 312 -26.52 22.31 15.36
N ARG A 313 -27.74 22.27 15.92
CA ARG A 313 -28.88 21.51 15.39
C ARG A 313 -29.52 22.21 14.19
N VAL A 314 -29.22 21.75 12.98
CA VAL A 314 -29.96 22.09 11.76
C VAL A 314 -31.12 21.10 11.59
N LYS A 315 -32.30 21.59 11.18
CA LYS A 315 -33.45 20.74 10.79
C LYS A 315 -33.26 20.21 9.37
N GLU A 316 -33.66 18.98 9.13
CA GLU A 316 -33.91 18.49 7.77
C GLU A 316 -35.16 19.20 7.19
N PRO A 317 -35.16 19.61 5.91
CA PRO A 317 -36.38 19.89 5.17
C PRO A 317 -37.06 18.58 4.75
N GLU A 318 -38.37 18.62 4.60
CA GLU A 318 -39.17 17.48 4.15
C GLU A 318 -38.97 17.23 2.63
N LYS A 319 -39.30 16.01 2.17
CA LYS A 319 -39.29 15.70 0.75
C LYS A 319 -40.62 16.11 0.12
N GLU A 320 -40.55 16.90 -0.93
CA GLU A 320 -41.62 16.97 -1.94
C GLU A 320 -41.27 16.00 -3.08
N GLU A 321 -42.30 15.34 -3.63
CA GLU A 321 -42.19 14.47 -4.80
C GLU A 321 -42.74 15.23 -6.01
N GLU A 322 -41.99 15.31 -7.11
CA GLU A 322 -42.47 15.87 -8.39
C GLU A 322 -42.58 14.78 -9.46
N GLU A 323 -43.67 14.82 -10.23
CA GLU A 323 -43.97 13.86 -11.30
C GLU A 323 -43.35 14.29 -12.65
N GLU A 324 -42.86 13.32 -13.45
CA GLU A 324 -42.40 13.60 -14.82
C GLU A 324 -43.58 13.74 -15.81
N GLU A 325 -43.98 14.97 -16.16
CA GLU A 325 -44.87 15.20 -17.31
C GLU A 325 -44.08 15.40 -18.63
N LYS A 326 -44.33 14.53 -19.61
CA LYS A 326 -43.76 14.65 -20.96
C LYS A 326 -44.40 15.78 -21.76
N LYS A 327 -43.62 16.76 -22.22
CA LYS A 327 -43.99 17.60 -23.38
C LYS A 327 -42.88 17.71 -24.42
N SER A 328 -43.23 17.34 -25.65
CA SER A 328 -42.41 17.52 -26.85
C SER A 328 -42.51 18.94 -27.38
N GLY A 329 -41.38 19.56 -27.73
CA GLY A 329 -41.35 20.89 -28.37
C GLY A 329 -40.19 21.00 -29.36
N SER A 330 -40.50 21.26 -30.63
CA SER A 330 -39.51 21.52 -31.68
C SER A 330 -39.33 23.02 -31.89
N SER A 331 -38.09 23.51 -31.87
CA SER A 331 -37.78 24.84 -32.39
C SER A 331 -36.36 24.90 -32.98
N SER A 332 -36.23 25.63 -34.08
CA SER A 332 -35.00 25.84 -34.83
C SER A 332 -34.61 27.32 -34.79
N SER A 333 -33.34 27.66 -34.58
CA SER A 333 -32.83 28.99 -34.96
C SER A 333 -31.30 29.08 -35.13
N SER A 334 -30.93 29.86 -36.14
CA SER A 334 -29.71 30.70 -36.26
C SER A 334 -28.35 30.20 -35.74
N THR A 335 -27.45 29.90 -36.68
CA THR A 335 -25.99 29.96 -36.48
C THR A 335 -25.50 31.38 -36.18
N GLY A 336 -24.74 31.57 -35.10
CA GLY A 336 -24.01 32.82 -34.81
C GLY A 336 -22.49 32.64 -34.94
N LYS A 337 -21.83 33.41 -35.82
CA LYS A 337 -20.36 33.39 -35.97
C LYS A 337 -19.70 34.33 -34.95
N GLY A 338 -19.23 33.79 -33.83
CA GLY A 338 -18.38 34.52 -32.88
C GLY A 338 -16.89 34.40 -33.24
N SER A 339 -16.24 35.51 -33.61
CA SER A 339 -14.79 35.55 -33.83
C SER A 339 -14.06 35.86 -32.52
N LEU A 340 -13.25 34.93 -32.02
CA LEU A 340 -12.34 35.15 -30.89
C LEU A 340 -10.90 35.12 -31.41
N GLY A 341 -10.19 36.23 -31.23
CA GLY A 341 -8.83 36.42 -31.73
C GLY A 341 -7.72 35.88 -30.81
N ALA A 342 -6.47 36.09 -31.24
CA ALA A 342 -5.26 35.92 -30.43
C ALA A 342 -5.06 34.54 -29.76
N ARG A 343 -5.05 33.46 -30.55
CA ARG A 343 -4.28 32.27 -30.17
C ARG A 343 -2.80 32.65 -30.10
N SER A 344 -2.17 32.47 -28.95
CA SER A 344 -0.71 32.44 -28.89
C SER A 344 -0.20 31.22 -29.67
N SER A 345 0.69 31.46 -30.63
CA SER A 345 1.32 30.39 -31.40
C SER A 345 2.43 29.74 -30.56
N PHE A 346 2.04 28.84 -29.66
CA PHE A 346 2.96 27.78 -29.23
C PHE A 346 3.39 27.04 -30.49
N SER A 347 4.67 27.14 -30.83
CA SER A 347 5.24 26.47 -31.99
C SER A 347 5.12 24.95 -31.79
N ASN A 348 4.85 24.24 -32.89
CA ASN A 348 4.38 22.85 -32.86
C ASN A 348 5.58 21.87 -32.77
N ASP A 349 6.61 22.25 -32.02
CA ASP A 349 7.99 21.81 -32.21
C ASP A 349 8.24 20.42 -31.61
N ASN A 350 8.04 19.41 -32.46
CA ASN A 350 8.77 18.14 -32.46
C ASN A 350 8.96 17.41 -31.11
N TRP A 351 7.90 17.36 -30.29
CA TRP A 351 7.84 16.64 -29.01
C TRP A 351 7.77 15.11 -29.18
N ASP A 352 8.75 14.54 -29.87
CA ASP A 352 8.80 13.15 -30.35
C ASP A 352 9.58 12.26 -29.36
N PHE A 353 9.08 12.17 -28.11
CA PHE A 353 9.71 11.47 -26.98
C PHE A 353 9.94 9.98 -27.27
N LYS A 354 11.18 9.51 -27.10
CA LYS A 354 11.58 8.11 -27.35
C LYS A 354 12.43 7.56 -26.19
N PRO A 355 11.91 6.62 -25.37
CA PRO A 355 10.54 6.11 -25.39
C PRO A 355 9.50 7.15 -24.88
N PRO A 356 8.20 6.94 -25.16
CA PRO A 356 7.13 7.72 -24.54
C PRO A 356 6.98 7.39 -23.04
N VAL A 357 6.27 8.25 -22.31
CA VAL A 357 5.91 8.05 -20.90
C VAL A 357 4.72 7.10 -20.80
N LEU A 358 4.84 6.07 -19.96
CA LEU A 358 3.72 5.21 -19.60
C LEU A 358 2.84 5.90 -18.54
N LEU A 359 1.55 6.09 -18.81
CA LEU A 359 0.56 6.55 -17.83
C LEU A 359 -0.42 5.44 -17.48
N LEU A 360 -0.45 5.07 -16.20
CA LEU A 360 -1.45 4.17 -15.62
C LEU A 360 -2.35 4.94 -14.65
N THR A 361 -3.67 4.69 -14.69
CA THR A 361 -4.64 5.35 -13.82
C THR A 361 -5.94 4.56 -13.72
N ASP A 362 -6.66 4.70 -12.61
CA ASP A 362 -8.02 4.19 -12.45
C ASP A 362 -9.07 5.04 -13.19
N ASP A 363 -8.76 6.30 -13.52
CA ASP A 363 -9.70 7.19 -14.22
C ASP A 363 -9.92 6.78 -15.69
N VAL A 364 -11.19 6.67 -16.10
CA VAL A 364 -11.55 6.29 -17.48
C VAL A 364 -11.33 7.45 -18.45
N VAL A 365 -11.71 8.67 -18.07
CA VAL A 365 -11.66 9.86 -18.94
C VAL A 365 -10.21 10.22 -19.26
N LEU A 366 -9.31 10.16 -18.27
CA LEU A 366 -7.89 10.42 -18.47
C LEU A 366 -7.24 9.38 -19.41
N ARG A 367 -7.68 8.12 -19.38
CA ARG A 367 -7.19 7.09 -20.32
C ARG A 367 -7.72 7.30 -21.74
N THR A 368 -9.00 7.67 -21.90
CA THR A 368 -9.52 8.11 -23.19
C THR A 368 -8.71 9.29 -23.74
N MET A 369 -8.43 10.31 -22.93
CA MET A 369 -7.60 11.46 -23.33
C MET A 369 -6.18 11.08 -23.75
N VAL A 370 -5.54 10.08 -23.10
CA VAL A 370 -4.23 9.57 -23.53
C VAL A 370 -4.34 8.78 -24.84
N ALA A 371 -5.34 7.92 -24.98
CA ALA A 371 -5.59 7.14 -26.21
C ALA A 371 -5.92 8.02 -27.43
N ASP A 372 -6.67 9.11 -27.22
CA ASP A 372 -6.99 10.14 -28.23
C ASP A 372 -5.79 11.06 -28.55
N GLY A 373 -4.64 10.87 -27.89
CA GLY A 373 -3.41 11.62 -28.15
C GLY A 373 -3.40 13.05 -27.59
N LEU A 374 -4.30 13.41 -26.67
CA LEU A 374 -4.35 14.75 -26.05
C LEU A 374 -3.04 15.07 -25.30
N PHE A 375 -2.44 14.05 -24.68
CA PHE A 375 -1.16 14.14 -23.98
C PHE A 375 -0.03 13.58 -24.86
N ARG A 376 0.52 14.42 -25.75
CA ARG A 376 1.63 14.02 -26.63
C ARG A 376 2.83 13.50 -25.83
N GLY A 377 3.39 12.39 -26.29
CA GLY A 377 4.49 11.69 -25.61
C GLY A 377 4.04 10.74 -24.51
N PHE A 378 2.74 10.57 -24.27
CA PHE A 378 2.20 9.59 -23.33
C PHE A 378 1.50 8.44 -24.04
N VAL A 379 1.55 7.27 -23.41
CA VAL A 379 0.80 6.08 -23.80
C VAL A 379 0.24 5.40 -22.55
N GLY A 380 -0.85 4.67 -22.69
CA GLY A 380 -1.45 3.90 -21.60
C GLY A 380 -2.22 2.69 -22.14
N PRO A 381 -2.45 1.65 -21.32
CA PRO A 381 -3.17 0.47 -21.74
C PRO A 381 -4.64 0.79 -22.08
N ALA A 382 -5.16 0.14 -23.12
CA ALA A 382 -6.54 0.30 -23.56
C ALA A 382 -7.57 -0.48 -22.71
N TYR A 383 -7.12 -1.35 -21.79
CA TYR A 383 -7.99 -2.12 -20.91
C TYR A 383 -8.47 -1.30 -19.69
N VAL A 384 -9.53 -1.77 -19.05
CA VAL A 384 -9.98 -1.25 -17.74
C VAL A 384 -9.00 -1.71 -16.66
N ALA A 385 -8.66 -0.85 -15.69
CA ALA A 385 -7.87 -1.25 -14.52
C ALA A 385 -8.82 -1.77 -13.43
N HIS A 386 -8.70 -3.05 -13.03
CA HIS A 386 -9.64 -3.70 -12.12
C HIS A 386 -9.14 -3.66 -10.68
N HIS A 387 -9.90 -3.00 -9.80
CA HIS A 387 -9.67 -3.02 -8.35
C HIS A 387 -10.11 -4.37 -7.75
N LEU A 388 -9.16 -5.22 -7.36
CA LEU A 388 -9.40 -6.58 -6.80
C LEU A 388 -10.36 -6.65 -5.61
N GLN A 389 -10.56 -5.52 -4.89
CA GLN A 389 -11.48 -5.40 -3.75
C GLN A 389 -12.85 -4.79 -4.11
N ARG A 390 -13.13 -4.57 -5.40
CA ARG A 390 -14.42 -4.07 -5.93
C ARG A 390 -15.01 -4.93 -7.05
N THR A 391 -14.19 -5.73 -7.72
CA THR A 391 -14.65 -6.74 -8.67
C THR A 391 -15.50 -7.80 -7.97
N SER A 392 -16.65 -8.13 -8.55
CA SER A 392 -17.46 -9.29 -8.18
C SER A 392 -16.73 -10.60 -8.52
N ASP A 393 -17.20 -11.72 -7.95
CA ASP A 393 -16.74 -13.08 -8.28
C ASP A 393 -16.99 -13.49 -9.76
N SER A 394 -17.53 -12.58 -10.58
CA SER A 394 -17.74 -12.74 -12.02
C SER A 394 -16.62 -12.12 -12.88
N ALA A 395 -15.66 -11.41 -12.27
CA ALA A 395 -14.49 -10.89 -13.00
C ALA A 395 -13.60 -12.05 -13.45
N SER A 396 -13.10 -11.98 -14.69
CA SER A 396 -12.22 -13.00 -15.24
C SER A 396 -10.83 -12.97 -14.58
N VAL A 397 -10.12 -14.09 -14.63
CA VAL A 397 -8.71 -14.17 -14.20
C VAL A 397 -7.86 -13.18 -15.01
N ASP A 398 -8.17 -12.99 -16.29
CA ASP A 398 -7.43 -12.11 -17.21
C ASP A 398 -7.57 -10.62 -16.84
N GLU A 399 -8.73 -10.17 -16.36
CA GLU A 399 -8.92 -8.84 -15.77
C GLU A 399 -8.00 -8.59 -14.57
N HIS A 400 -7.69 -9.65 -13.80
CA HIS A 400 -6.76 -9.56 -12.67
C HIS A 400 -5.30 -9.64 -13.12
N ILE A 401 -4.97 -10.44 -14.13
CA ILE A 401 -3.64 -10.45 -14.76
C ILE A 401 -3.29 -9.04 -15.25
N ALA A 402 -4.24 -8.32 -15.87
CA ALA A 402 -4.03 -6.92 -16.30
C ALA A 402 -3.57 -5.99 -15.15
N THR A 403 -4.15 -6.12 -13.95
CA THR A 403 -3.73 -5.32 -12.78
C THR A 403 -2.34 -5.70 -12.24
N PHE A 404 -1.89 -6.95 -12.42
CA PHE A 404 -0.51 -7.36 -12.11
C PHE A 404 0.48 -6.97 -13.21
N VAL A 405 0.06 -6.93 -14.47
CA VAL A 405 0.83 -6.37 -15.59
C VAL A 405 1.09 -4.89 -15.37
N ASP A 406 0.06 -4.11 -15.04
CA ASP A 406 0.19 -2.69 -14.66
C ASP A 406 1.22 -2.51 -13.53
N LEU A 407 1.12 -3.31 -12.47
CA LEU A 407 2.03 -3.26 -11.32
C LEU A 407 3.49 -3.56 -11.72
N LEU A 408 3.70 -4.57 -12.57
CA LEU A 408 5.02 -4.97 -13.05
C LEU A 408 5.60 -4.00 -14.10
N MET A 409 4.74 -3.30 -14.87
CA MET A 409 5.17 -2.21 -15.76
C MET A 409 5.66 -0.99 -14.98
N LEU A 410 5.04 -0.64 -13.86
CA LEU A 410 5.54 0.42 -12.97
C LEU A 410 6.87 0.02 -12.32
N ALA A 411 6.97 -1.21 -11.81
CA ALA A 411 8.19 -1.74 -11.19
C ALA A 411 9.37 -1.75 -12.19
N ARG A 412 9.12 -2.13 -13.45
CA ARG A 412 10.15 -2.19 -14.51
C ARG A 412 10.50 -0.83 -15.15
N SER A 413 9.99 0.29 -14.62
CA SER A 413 10.33 1.62 -15.13
C SER A 413 11.73 2.08 -14.68
N LYS A 414 12.35 2.96 -15.46
CA LYS A 414 13.58 3.68 -15.07
C LYS A 414 13.31 4.61 -13.89
N CYS A 415 12.19 5.32 -13.98
CA CYS A 415 11.78 6.39 -13.10
C CYS A 415 10.27 6.31 -12.91
N LEU A 416 9.82 6.32 -11.65
CA LEU A 416 8.42 6.16 -11.27
C LEU A 416 7.89 7.42 -10.58
N ILE A 417 6.99 8.13 -11.27
CA ILE A 417 6.22 9.23 -10.66
C ILE A 417 4.93 8.64 -10.10
N HIS A 418 4.55 8.97 -8.87
CA HIS A 418 3.48 8.22 -8.23
C HIS A 418 2.55 9.00 -7.30
N SER A 419 1.29 8.58 -7.32
CA SER A 419 0.39 8.74 -6.19
C SER A 419 0.91 8.07 -4.91
N ALA A 420 0.59 8.63 -3.76
CA ALA A 420 0.72 8.07 -2.42
C ALA A 420 -0.29 6.92 -2.18
N SER A 421 -0.21 5.89 -3.03
CA SER A 421 -1.10 4.72 -2.99
C SER A 421 -0.33 3.43 -2.68
N GLY A 422 -0.98 2.48 -2.02
CA GLY A 422 -0.39 1.16 -1.77
C GLY A 422 0.12 0.47 -3.04
N PHE A 423 -0.64 0.57 -4.14
CA PHE A 423 -0.25 0.00 -5.44
C PHE A 423 1.06 0.61 -5.97
N SER A 424 1.21 1.94 -5.89
CA SER A 424 2.47 2.60 -6.29
C SER A 424 3.62 2.21 -5.37
N LYS A 425 3.42 2.25 -4.04
CA LYS A 425 4.46 1.87 -3.07
C LYS A 425 4.92 0.42 -3.26
N THR A 426 4.00 -0.50 -3.60
CA THR A 426 4.33 -1.88 -4.02
C THR A 426 5.20 -1.92 -5.28
N ALA A 427 4.89 -1.13 -6.32
CA ALA A 427 5.75 -1.04 -7.51
C ALA A 427 7.16 -0.52 -7.18
N MET A 428 7.27 0.47 -6.29
CA MET A 428 8.55 1.03 -5.84
C MET A 428 9.41 -0.01 -5.11
N VAL A 429 8.84 -0.79 -4.19
CA VAL A 429 9.63 -1.84 -3.50
C VAL A 429 9.94 -3.02 -4.42
N TRP A 430 9.04 -3.41 -5.32
CA TRP A 430 9.32 -4.52 -6.24
C TRP A 430 10.47 -4.18 -7.21
N GLY A 431 10.41 -3.02 -7.87
CA GLY A 431 11.35 -2.64 -8.92
C GLY A 431 12.59 -1.87 -8.46
N TRP A 432 12.52 -1.18 -7.32
CA TRP A 432 13.51 -0.21 -6.84
C TRP A 432 14.03 0.73 -7.95
N PRO A 433 13.14 1.52 -8.59
CA PRO A 433 13.47 2.30 -9.78
C PRO A 433 14.59 3.33 -9.52
N SER A 434 15.39 3.58 -10.56
CA SER A 434 16.58 4.47 -10.45
C SER A 434 16.26 5.93 -10.10
N CYS A 435 15.00 6.36 -10.29
CA CYS A 435 14.48 7.54 -9.61
C CYS A 435 12.99 7.40 -9.26
N GLU A 436 12.55 8.16 -8.26
CA GLU A 436 11.14 8.32 -7.91
C GLU A 436 10.84 9.78 -7.58
N THR A 437 9.56 10.14 -7.67
CA THR A 437 9.03 11.34 -7.01
C THR A 437 7.52 11.20 -6.85
N ASP A 438 6.98 11.64 -5.71
CA ASP A 438 5.53 11.69 -5.57
C ASP A 438 4.89 12.80 -6.42
N VAL A 439 3.59 12.65 -6.70
CA VAL A 439 2.79 13.59 -7.51
C VAL A 439 2.77 15.02 -6.94
N LYS A 440 2.86 15.21 -5.62
CA LYS A 440 2.86 16.54 -4.97
C LYS A 440 4.21 17.23 -5.16
N GLN A 441 5.32 16.51 -4.96
CA GLN A 441 6.66 16.98 -5.31
C GLN A 441 6.76 17.34 -6.80
N CYS A 442 6.20 16.51 -7.68
CA CYS A 442 6.19 16.70 -9.12
C CYS A 442 5.42 17.98 -9.53
N MET A 443 4.26 18.25 -8.89
CA MET A 443 3.56 19.54 -9.02
C MET A 443 4.36 20.73 -8.47
N ALA A 444 4.97 20.60 -7.29
CA ALA A 444 5.72 21.68 -6.65
C ALA A 444 6.97 22.09 -7.46
N LYS A 445 7.72 21.12 -7.98
CA LYS A 445 8.83 21.31 -8.92
C LYS A 445 8.37 22.06 -10.17
N HIS A 446 7.23 21.67 -10.75
CA HIS A 446 6.68 22.35 -11.93
C HIS A 446 6.23 23.79 -11.64
N TYR A 447 5.57 24.03 -10.50
CA TYR A 447 5.17 25.38 -10.09
C TYR A 447 6.39 26.29 -9.96
N LEU A 448 7.40 25.87 -9.18
CA LEU A 448 8.65 26.59 -8.96
C LEU A 448 9.36 26.94 -10.28
N HIS A 449 9.39 26.01 -11.25
CA HIS A 449 9.99 26.24 -12.56
C HIS A 449 9.21 27.26 -13.42
N VAL A 450 7.89 27.39 -13.23
CA VAL A 450 7.03 28.31 -14.01
C VAL A 450 6.95 29.71 -13.39
N THR A 451 7.00 29.83 -12.06
CA THR A 451 6.81 31.10 -11.34
C THR A 451 8.11 31.71 -10.81
N GLY A 452 9.15 30.90 -10.59
CA GLY A 452 10.32 31.27 -9.79
C GLY A 452 10.07 31.28 -8.28
N GLU A 453 8.85 30.95 -7.82
CA GLU A 453 8.45 30.98 -6.42
C GLU A 453 8.17 29.57 -5.90
N VAL A 454 8.69 29.23 -4.71
CA VAL A 454 8.21 28.06 -3.97
C VAL A 454 6.81 28.38 -3.44
N PRO A 455 5.76 27.60 -3.75
CA PRO A 455 4.43 27.88 -3.25
C PRO A 455 4.40 27.71 -1.73
N ALA A 456 4.06 28.78 -1.00
CA ALA A 456 4.03 28.78 0.46
C ALA A 456 3.09 27.67 0.99
N GLY A 457 3.68 26.71 1.71
CA GLY A 457 2.98 25.50 2.19
C GLY A 457 1.77 25.81 3.06
N ARG A 458 0.74 24.97 2.95
CA ARG A 458 -0.50 24.98 3.74
C ARG A 458 -0.96 23.57 4.05
#